data_AF-A0A7S2RBA3-F1
#
_entry.id   AF-A0A7S2RBA3-F1
#
_cell.length_a   1.000
_cell.length_b   1.000
_cell.length_c   1.000
_cell.angle_alpha   90.00
_cell.angle_beta   90.00
_cell.angle_gamma   90.00
#
_symmetry.space_group_name_H-M   'P 1'
#
loop_
_entity.id
_entity.type
_entity.pdbx_description
1 polymer ?
#
loop_
_entity_poly.entity_id
_entity_poly.type
_entity_poly.pdbx_seq_one_letter_code
_entity_poly.pdbx_strand_id
1 'polypeptide(L)'
;FLLPVAGTAKAAEKITPPIPQITPGASTQQQRFIRMMAAMSQGRSGYLRRSGPSLEKDTLLGLVLRVGLPFDNPTVTASFQNAASRTVNDINKVTSGMRSQLKVYQGSINAFVRSLITAGPDARNQVMCWFIDAQLVNVGANAFRPDKSKVSNPQTLLNISIALLKLCEPFMSNEKKSALIDPGYVSSPDDH
;
A
#
# COMPACT_ATOMS: atom_id res chain seq x y z
N PHE A 1 7.17 3.14 -12.66
CA PHE A 1 7.40 1.90 -11.88
C PHE A 1 7.91 2.24 -10.49
N LEU A 2 8.97 3.06 -10.38
CA LEU A 2 9.51 3.54 -9.11
C LEU A 2 9.01 4.94 -8.76
N LEU A 3 9.18 5.33 -7.49
CA LEU A 3 9.01 6.70 -7.03
C LEU A 3 10.13 7.60 -7.57
N PRO A 4 9.95 8.94 -7.54
CA PRO A 4 11.05 9.85 -7.81
C PRO A 4 12.21 9.60 -6.84
N VAL A 5 13.44 9.75 -7.33
CA VAL A 5 14.66 9.57 -6.53
C VAL A 5 14.65 10.52 -5.33
N ALA A 6 15.07 10.02 -4.16
CA ALA A 6 15.16 10.81 -2.94
C ALA A 6 16.03 12.07 -3.13
N GLY A 7 15.68 13.18 -2.47
CA GLY A 7 16.42 14.44 -2.57
C GLY A 7 16.19 15.25 -3.85
N THR A 8 15.46 14.74 -4.84
CA THR A 8 15.16 15.50 -6.06
C THR A 8 13.99 16.47 -5.87
N ALA A 9 13.97 17.57 -6.65
CA ALA A 9 12.85 18.52 -6.64
C ALA A 9 11.50 17.84 -6.95
N LYS A 10 11.51 16.84 -7.84
CA LYS A 10 10.32 16.04 -8.15
C LYS A 10 9.82 15.22 -6.95
N ALA A 11 10.69 14.77 -6.05
CA ALA A 11 10.29 14.04 -4.86
C ALA A 11 9.61 14.94 -3.81
N ALA A 12 10.02 16.20 -3.73
CA ALA A 12 9.49 17.20 -2.81
C ALA A 12 8.19 17.88 -3.32
N GLU A 13 7.78 17.59 -4.55
CA GLU A 13 6.55 18.14 -5.13
C GLU A 13 5.32 17.67 -4.35
N LYS A 14 4.45 18.60 -3.96
CA LYS A 14 3.23 18.30 -3.23
C LYS A 14 2.08 18.02 -4.20
N ILE A 15 1.58 16.79 -4.18
CA ILE A 15 0.37 16.39 -4.90
C ILE A 15 -0.83 16.85 -4.08
N THR A 16 -1.59 17.79 -4.63
CA THR A 16 -2.87 18.22 -4.08
C THR A 16 -3.98 17.54 -4.89
N PRO A 17 -4.97 16.87 -4.24
CA PRO A 17 -6.06 16.27 -4.98
C PRO A 17 -6.79 17.34 -5.81
N PRO A 18 -7.19 17.03 -7.06
CA PRO A 18 -7.85 18.01 -7.91
C PRO A 18 -9.12 18.51 -7.26
N ILE A 19 -9.28 19.84 -7.26
CA ILE A 19 -10.51 20.50 -6.83
C ILE A 19 -11.63 20.05 -7.79
N PRO A 20 -12.80 19.61 -7.29
CA PRO A 20 -13.94 19.35 -8.16
C PRO A 20 -14.24 20.57 -9.03
N GLN A 21 -14.12 20.42 -10.35
CA GLN A 21 -14.36 21.52 -11.28
C GLN A 21 -15.84 21.88 -11.29
N ILE A 22 -16.15 23.16 -11.32
CA ILE A 22 -17.52 23.65 -11.46
C ILE A 22 -17.95 23.36 -12.89
N THR A 23 -18.97 22.51 -13.06
CA THR A 23 -19.54 22.20 -14.37
C THR A 23 -20.11 23.48 -15.01
N PRO A 24 -19.80 23.78 -16.29
CA PRO A 24 -20.41 24.91 -16.99
C PRO A 24 -21.94 24.75 -17.00
N GLY A 25 -22.66 25.66 -16.35
CA GLY A 25 -24.12 25.59 -16.17
C GLY A 25 -24.62 25.25 -14.75
N ALA A 26 -23.72 25.02 -13.78
CA ALA A 26 -24.12 24.79 -12.39
C ALA A 26 -24.81 26.03 -11.78
N SER A 27 -25.91 25.81 -11.07
CA SER A 27 -26.68 26.89 -10.42
C SER A 27 -25.85 27.61 -9.35
N THR A 28 -26.19 28.86 -9.02
CA THR A 28 -25.46 29.66 -8.01
C THR A 28 -25.38 28.97 -6.64
N GLN A 29 -26.40 28.16 -6.28
CA GLN A 29 -26.37 27.32 -5.07
C GLN A 29 -25.39 26.15 -5.20
N GLN A 30 -25.37 25.43 -6.34
CA GLN A 30 -24.38 24.38 -6.60
C GLN A 30 -22.95 24.92 -6.57
N GLN A 31 -22.72 26.12 -7.12
CA GLN A 31 -21.39 26.75 -7.09
C GLN A 31 -20.94 27.09 -5.67
N ARG A 32 -21.84 27.58 -4.81
CA ARG A 32 -21.55 27.83 -3.38
C ARG A 32 -21.28 26.52 -2.64
N PHE A 33 -22.05 25.47 -2.91
CA PHE A 33 -21.85 24.14 -2.34
C PHE A 33 -20.51 23.50 -2.77
N ILE A 34 -20.15 23.60 -4.05
CA ILE A 34 -18.87 23.10 -4.57
C ILE A 34 -17.69 23.88 -3.96
N ARG A 35 -17.80 25.22 -3.81
CA ARG A 35 -16.77 26.02 -3.13
C ARG A 35 -16.64 25.67 -1.65
N MET A 36 -17.75 25.41 -0.97
CA MET A 36 -17.74 24.96 0.43
C MET A 36 -17.12 23.56 0.56
N MET A 37 -17.47 22.62 -0.33
CA MET A 37 -16.82 21.31 -0.41
C MET A 37 -15.34 21.40 -0.76
N ALA A 38 -14.94 22.30 -1.65
CA ALA A 38 -13.54 22.54 -1.99
C ALA A 38 -12.77 23.10 -0.78
N ALA A 39 -13.35 24.06 -0.05
CA ALA A 39 -12.77 24.61 1.18
C ALA A 39 -12.67 23.55 2.28
N MET A 40 -13.67 22.68 2.44
CA MET A 40 -13.60 21.52 3.34
C MET A 40 -12.57 20.48 2.88
N SER A 41 -12.43 20.30 1.56
CA SER A 41 -11.41 19.45 0.94
C SER A 41 -10.00 20.04 1.04
N GLN A 42 -9.82 21.33 1.35
CA GLN A 42 -8.48 21.85 1.66
C GLN A 42 -7.89 21.23 2.93
N GLY A 43 -8.73 20.60 3.77
CA GLY A 43 -8.29 19.72 4.87
C GLY A 43 -7.78 18.35 4.42
N ARG A 44 -7.98 17.94 3.15
CA ARG A 44 -7.27 16.79 2.56
C ARG A 44 -5.84 17.24 2.28
N SER A 45 -4.99 17.13 3.30
CA SER A 45 -3.58 17.44 3.22
C SER A 45 -2.97 16.77 1.99
N GLY A 46 -2.52 17.58 1.04
CA GLY A 46 -1.74 17.08 -0.09
C GLY A 46 -0.52 16.30 0.42
N TYR A 47 -0.10 15.30 -0.33
CA TYR A 47 0.99 14.41 0.04
C TYR A 47 2.18 14.62 -0.91
N LEU A 48 3.38 14.26 -0.47
CA LEU A 48 4.58 14.41 -1.30
C LEU A 48 4.60 13.36 -2.42
N ARG A 49 5.17 13.70 -3.57
CA ARG A 49 5.32 12.78 -4.70
C ARG A 49 6.16 11.54 -4.35
N ARG A 50 7.12 11.68 -3.44
CA ARG A 50 7.77 10.54 -2.76
C ARG A 50 7.17 10.36 -1.36
N SER A 51 6.09 9.59 -1.28
CA SER A 51 5.41 9.24 -0.02
C SER A 51 4.68 7.90 -0.18
N GLY A 52 4.23 7.34 0.95
CA GLY A 52 3.42 6.13 0.97
C GLY A 52 2.12 6.22 0.14
N PRO A 53 1.35 7.33 0.18
CA PRO A 53 0.20 7.48 -0.70
C PRO A 53 0.53 7.50 -2.20
N SER A 54 1.64 8.15 -2.60
CA SER A 54 2.11 8.14 -4.00
C SER A 54 2.60 6.76 -4.42
N LEU A 55 3.27 6.04 -3.52
CA LEU A 55 3.71 4.67 -3.76
C LEU A 55 2.53 3.79 -4.19
N GLU A 56 1.41 3.91 -3.50
CA GLU A 56 0.20 3.12 -3.78
C GLU A 56 -0.55 3.52 -5.05
N LYS A 57 -0.58 4.82 -5.35
CA LYS A 57 -1.43 5.38 -6.41
C LYS A 57 -0.71 5.49 -7.74
N ASP A 58 0.59 5.76 -7.70
CA ASP A 58 1.37 6.15 -8.88
C ASP A 58 2.34 5.05 -9.34
N THR A 59 2.41 3.91 -8.63
CA THR A 59 3.24 2.76 -9.03
C THR A 59 2.40 1.52 -9.33
N LEU A 60 2.83 0.72 -10.31
CA LEU A 60 2.13 -0.51 -10.70
C LEU A 60 2.06 -1.51 -9.55
N LEU A 61 3.19 -1.75 -8.88
CA LEU A 61 3.25 -2.64 -7.71
C LEU A 61 2.34 -2.11 -6.59
N GLY A 62 2.35 -0.80 -6.32
CA GLY A 62 1.46 -0.19 -5.34
C GLY A 62 -0.02 -0.42 -5.63
N LEU A 63 -0.45 -0.27 -6.90
CA LEU A 63 -1.83 -0.51 -7.31
C LEU A 63 -2.27 -1.97 -7.07
N VAL A 64 -1.37 -2.92 -7.35
CA VAL A 64 -1.63 -4.36 -7.16
C VAL A 64 -1.62 -4.72 -5.67
N LEU A 65 -0.63 -4.24 -4.90
CA LEU A 65 -0.46 -4.53 -3.48
C LEU A 65 -1.51 -3.85 -2.59
N ARG A 66 -2.18 -2.79 -3.08
CA ARG A 66 -3.30 -2.15 -2.38
C ARG A 66 -4.60 -2.97 -2.44
N VAL A 67 -4.69 -4.03 -3.24
CA VAL A 67 -5.91 -4.85 -3.35
C VAL A 67 -6.14 -5.65 -2.06
N GLY A 68 -7.37 -5.62 -1.54
CA GLY A 68 -7.76 -6.33 -0.32
C GLY A 68 -9.03 -5.76 0.30
N LEU A 69 -9.14 -5.88 1.63
CA LEU A 69 -10.33 -5.50 2.40
C LEU A 69 -10.01 -4.32 3.32
N PRO A 70 -10.14 -3.07 2.84
CA PRO A 70 -9.71 -1.92 3.61
C PRO A 70 -10.78 -1.59 4.66
N PHE A 71 -10.32 -1.30 5.88
CA PHE A 71 -11.18 -1.09 7.05
C PHE A 71 -12.08 0.15 6.97
N ASP A 72 -11.74 1.10 6.10
CA ASP A 72 -12.53 2.29 5.81
C ASP A 72 -13.64 2.03 4.77
N ASN A 73 -13.71 0.83 4.18
CA ASN A 73 -14.77 0.48 3.26
C ASN A 73 -16.10 0.28 4.01
N PRO A 74 -17.15 1.07 3.71
CA PRO A 74 -18.44 0.97 4.38
C PRO A 74 -19.04 -0.43 4.32
N THR A 75 -18.85 -1.16 3.22
CA THR A 75 -19.34 -2.53 3.04
C THR A 75 -18.67 -3.52 4.00
N VAL A 76 -17.36 -3.34 4.24
CA VAL A 76 -16.62 -4.16 5.21
C VAL A 76 -17.11 -3.84 6.63
N THR A 77 -17.26 -2.56 6.97
CA THR A 77 -17.76 -2.15 8.29
C THR A 77 -19.21 -2.59 8.54
N ALA A 78 -20.09 -2.52 7.53
CA ALA A 78 -21.47 -2.96 7.58
C ALA A 78 -21.59 -4.46 7.90
N SER A 79 -20.63 -5.25 7.39
CA SER A 79 -20.58 -6.69 7.65
C SER A 79 -20.40 -7.03 9.14
N PHE A 80 -19.84 -6.09 9.94
CA PHE A 80 -19.64 -6.22 11.39
C PHE A 80 -20.52 -5.29 12.23
N GLN A 81 -21.51 -4.61 11.64
CA GLN A 81 -22.45 -3.80 12.42
C GLN A 81 -23.25 -4.66 13.40
N ASN A 82 -23.48 -4.13 14.59
CA ASN A 82 -24.18 -4.80 15.70
C ASN A 82 -23.54 -6.15 16.09
N ALA A 83 -22.21 -6.26 16.04
CA ALA A 83 -21.51 -7.49 16.40
C ALA A 83 -21.88 -8.03 17.79
N ALA A 84 -22.17 -7.14 18.76
CA ALA A 84 -22.56 -7.52 20.12
C ALA A 84 -23.91 -8.26 20.20
N SER A 85 -24.80 -8.08 19.22
CA SER A 85 -26.10 -8.77 19.16
C SER A 85 -26.10 -9.99 18.23
N ARG A 86 -24.98 -10.29 17.57
CA ARG A 86 -24.84 -11.42 16.65
C ARG A 86 -24.34 -12.65 17.38
N THR A 87 -24.69 -13.83 16.86
CA THR A 87 -24.12 -15.07 17.36
C THR A 87 -22.64 -15.17 16.99
N VAL A 88 -21.85 -15.82 17.84
CA VAL A 88 -20.42 -16.09 17.59
C VAL A 88 -20.23 -16.81 16.25
N ASN A 89 -21.15 -17.72 15.90
CA ASN A 89 -21.10 -18.47 14.64
C ASN A 89 -21.25 -17.58 13.41
N ASP A 90 -22.12 -16.56 13.46
CA ASP A 90 -22.30 -15.61 12.36
C ASP A 90 -21.03 -14.77 12.15
N ILE A 91 -20.45 -14.25 13.24
CA ILE A 91 -19.19 -13.48 13.21
C ILE A 91 -18.05 -14.33 12.63
N ASN A 92 -17.95 -15.59 13.05
CA ASN A 92 -16.95 -16.52 12.54
C ASN A 92 -17.11 -16.80 11.05
N LYS A 93 -18.36 -16.93 10.57
CA LYS A 93 -18.66 -17.16 9.15
C LYS A 93 -18.24 -15.96 8.30
N VAL A 94 -18.61 -14.74 8.71
CA VAL A 94 -18.21 -13.49 8.04
C VAL A 94 -16.69 -13.36 8.01
N THR A 95 -16.03 -13.56 9.16
CA THR A 95 -14.57 -13.48 9.29
C THR A 95 -13.86 -14.51 8.41
N SER A 96 -14.35 -15.75 8.39
CA SER A 96 -13.79 -16.83 7.55
C SER A 96 -13.93 -16.50 6.06
N GLY A 97 -15.09 -15.99 5.64
CA GLY A 97 -15.31 -15.55 4.27
C GLY A 97 -14.32 -14.46 3.82
N MET A 98 -14.14 -13.43 4.66
CA MET A 98 -13.18 -12.35 4.40
C MET A 98 -11.73 -12.85 4.34
N ARG A 99 -11.34 -13.76 5.24
CA ARG A 99 -10.00 -14.38 5.20
C ARG A 99 -9.79 -15.20 3.93
N SER A 100 -10.79 -15.96 3.50
CA SER A 100 -10.74 -16.72 2.26
C SER A 100 -10.52 -15.80 1.05
N GLN A 101 -11.30 -14.71 0.97
CA GLN A 101 -11.15 -13.71 -0.08
C GLN A 101 -9.77 -13.04 -0.07
N LEU A 102 -9.27 -12.67 1.13
CA LEU A 102 -7.94 -12.09 1.28
C LEU A 102 -6.84 -13.05 0.81
N LYS A 103 -6.98 -14.35 1.11
CA LYS A 103 -6.04 -15.39 0.65
C LYS A 103 -5.99 -15.47 -0.88
N VAL A 104 -7.13 -15.32 -1.57
CA VAL A 104 -7.18 -15.27 -3.04
C VAL A 104 -6.39 -14.07 -3.55
N TYR A 105 -6.65 -12.86 -3.01
CA TYR A 105 -5.92 -11.65 -3.42
C TYR A 105 -4.42 -11.78 -3.20
N GLN A 106 -4.00 -12.25 -2.03
CA GLN A 106 -2.59 -12.45 -1.71
C GLN A 106 -1.96 -13.52 -2.60
N GLY A 107 -2.69 -14.58 -2.95
CA GLY A 107 -2.23 -15.58 -3.93
C GLY A 107 -1.94 -14.95 -5.29
N SER A 108 -2.85 -14.13 -5.82
CA SER A 108 -2.67 -13.43 -7.09
C SER A 108 -1.53 -12.41 -7.05
N ILE A 109 -1.41 -11.63 -5.96
CA ILE A 109 -0.31 -10.69 -5.74
C ILE A 109 1.03 -11.43 -5.76
N ASN A 110 1.13 -12.55 -5.04
CA ASN A 110 2.36 -13.35 -4.99
C ASN A 110 2.73 -13.93 -6.36
N ALA A 111 1.75 -14.46 -7.10
CA ALA A 111 1.98 -14.97 -8.45
C ALA A 111 2.49 -13.87 -9.40
N PHE A 112 1.92 -12.66 -9.31
CA PHE A 112 2.34 -11.49 -10.08
C PHE A 112 3.74 -11.02 -9.71
N VAL A 113 4.05 -10.86 -8.41
CA VAL A 113 5.39 -10.47 -7.96
C VAL A 113 6.43 -11.50 -8.38
N ARG A 114 6.11 -12.79 -8.26
CA ARG A 114 7.00 -13.88 -8.67
C ARG A 114 7.28 -13.85 -10.16
N SER A 115 6.28 -13.62 -11.01
CA SER A 115 6.50 -13.56 -12.47
C SER A 115 7.45 -12.43 -12.85
N LEU A 116 7.34 -11.26 -12.22
CA LEU A 116 8.26 -10.13 -12.43
C LEU A 116 9.70 -10.45 -12.00
N ILE A 117 9.87 -11.08 -10.84
CA ILE A 117 11.20 -11.44 -10.32
C ILE A 117 11.87 -12.53 -11.19
N THR A 118 11.10 -13.43 -11.78
CA THR A 118 11.63 -14.48 -12.66
C THR A 118 11.76 -14.06 -14.12
N ALA A 119 11.24 -12.91 -14.52
CA ALA A 119 11.26 -12.45 -15.91
C ALA A 119 12.67 -12.10 -16.40
N GLY A 120 13.57 -11.68 -15.51
CA GLY A 120 14.95 -11.35 -15.84
C GLY A 120 15.67 -10.60 -14.72
N PRO A 121 17.01 -10.47 -14.79
CA PRO A 121 17.80 -9.79 -13.76
C PRO A 121 17.41 -8.32 -13.59
N ASP A 122 17.17 -7.59 -14.67
CA ASP A 122 16.79 -6.18 -14.63
C ASP A 122 15.43 -5.98 -13.95
N ALA A 123 14.44 -6.79 -14.34
CA ALA A 123 13.10 -6.75 -13.75
C ALA A 123 13.15 -7.07 -12.25
N ARG A 124 13.91 -8.09 -11.86
CA ARG A 124 14.15 -8.43 -10.46
C ARG A 124 14.75 -7.26 -9.69
N ASN A 125 15.81 -6.63 -10.22
CA ASN A 125 16.45 -5.50 -9.56
C ASN A 125 15.49 -4.34 -9.38
N GLN A 126 14.69 -4.00 -10.39
CA GLN A 126 13.68 -2.94 -10.30
C GLN A 126 12.59 -3.25 -9.24
N VAL A 127 12.14 -4.50 -9.16
CA VAL A 127 11.17 -4.93 -8.14
C VAL A 127 11.78 -4.84 -6.73
N MET A 128 13.04 -5.25 -6.56
CA MET A 128 13.73 -5.14 -5.27
C MET A 128 13.96 -3.68 -4.87
N CYS A 129 14.38 -2.81 -5.79
CA CYS A 129 14.47 -1.37 -5.55
C CYS A 129 13.11 -0.79 -5.13
N TRP A 130 12.01 -1.25 -5.73
CA TRP A 130 10.68 -0.82 -5.33
C TRP A 130 10.34 -1.23 -3.89
N PHE A 131 10.67 -2.46 -3.48
CA PHE A 131 10.45 -2.90 -2.10
C PHE A 131 11.30 -2.13 -1.09
N ILE A 132 12.54 -1.81 -1.44
CA ILE A 132 13.41 -0.96 -0.61
C ILE A 132 12.77 0.43 -0.45
N ASP A 133 12.39 1.07 -1.56
CA ASP A 133 11.70 2.36 -1.56
C ASP A 133 10.42 2.31 -0.71
N ALA A 134 9.65 1.23 -0.82
CA ALA A 134 8.43 1.02 -0.06
C ALA A 134 8.67 0.98 1.45
N GLN A 135 9.78 0.40 1.91
CA GLN A 135 10.15 0.41 3.34
C GLN A 135 10.62 1.80 3.78
N LEU A 136 11.49 2.45 2.99
CA LEU A 136 12.06 3.75 3.32
C LEU A 136 10.99 4.86 3.46
N VAL A 137 9.98 4.88 2.58
CA VAL A 137 8.91 5.90 2.67
C VAL A 137 7.90 5.61 3.80
N ASN A 138 7.94 4.42 4.40
CA ASN A 138 6.98 3.95 5.40
C ASN A 138 7.58 3.74 6.79
N VAL A 139 8.78 4.24 7.07
CA VAL A 139 9.42 4.15 8.40
C VAL A 139 8.49 4.66 9.52
N GLY A 140 7.70 5.71 9.26
CA GLY A 140 6.75 6.28 10.22
C GLY A 140 5.47 5.48 10.45
N ALA A 141 5.28 4.32 9.79
CA ALA A 141 4.06 3.52 9.90
C ALA A 141 3.91 2.82 11.26
N ASN A 142 4.99 2.71 12.03
CA ASN A 142 5.02 2.13 13.37
C ASN A 142 4.61 3.11 14.49
N ALA A 143 4.39 4.38 14.17
CA ALA A 143 3.98 5.38 15.15
C ALA A 143 2.60 5.07 15.75
N PHE A 144 2.34 5.53 16.97
CA PHE A 144 1.03 5.35 17.62
C PHE A 144 -0.14 5.94 16.81
N ARG A 145 0.12 7.06 16.11
CA ARG A 145 -0.80 7.68 15.14
C ARG A 145 -0.02 8.01 13.86
N PRO A 146 0.08 7.08 12.91
CA PRO A 146 0.80 7.31 11.66
C PRO A 146 0.14 8.42 10.85
N ASP A 147 0.95 9.30 10.26
CA ASP A 147 0.48 10.35 9.38
C ASP A 147 0.09 9.78 8.01
N LYS A 148 -1.22 9.68 7.76
CA LYS A 148 -1.79 9.14 6.51
C LYS A 148 -1.41 9.92 5.24
N SER A 149 -0.85 11.13 5.38
CA SER A 149 -0.32 11.89 4.23
C SER A 149 1.11 11.46 3.86
N LYS A 150 1.79 10.72 4.74
CA LYS A 150 3.18 10.28 4.58
C LYS A 150 3.30 8.78 4.38
N VAL A 151 2.50 7.99 5.09
CA VAL A 151 2.58 6.52 5.05
C VAL A 151 1.49 5.90 4.18
N SER A 152 1.79 4.72 3.65
CA SER A 152 0.87 3.85 2.93
C SER A 152 -0.20 3.32 3.88
N ASN A 153 -1.31 2.89 3.30
CA ASN A 153 -2.40 2.24 4.01
C ASN A 153 -1.92 0.93 4.66
N PRO A 154 -2.46 0.58 5.85
CA PRO A 154 -2.04 -0.61 6.59
C PRO A 154 -2.17 -1.91 5.78
N GLN A 155 -3.18 -2.00 4.93
CA GLN A 155 -3.43 -3.18 4.11
C GLN A 155 -2.34 -3.38 3.04
N THR A 156 -1.86 -2.30 2.41
CA THR A 156 -0.75 -2.35 1.46
C THR A 156 0.52 -2.82 2.18
N LEU A 157 0.80 -2.26 3.36
CA LEU A 157 1.96 -2.65 4.17
C LEU A 157 1.90 -4.13 4.54
N LEU A 158 0.72 -4.63 4.94
CA LEU A 158 0.53 -6.04 5.23
C LEU A 158 0.79 -6.92 3.99
N ASN A 159 0.26 -6.54 2.83
CA ASN A 159 0.47 -7.28 1.59
C ASN A 159 1.94 -7.24 1.14
N ILE A 160 2.66 -6.13 1.36
CA ILE A 160 4.12 -6.04 1.15
C ILE A 160 4.85 -7.06 2.02
N SER A 161 4.56 -7.09 3.32
CA SER A 161 5.19 -8.05 4.24
C SER A 161 4.90 -9.50 3.83
N ILE A 162 3.66 -9.81 3.45
CA ILE A 162 3.28 -11.17 3.03
C ILE A 162 3.99 -11.55 1.72
N ALA A 163 4.10 -10.62 0.77
CA ALA A 163 4.82 -10.87 -0.47
C ALA A 163 6.30 -11.18 -0.22
N LEU A 164 6.97 -10.37 0.61
CA LEU A 164 8.37 -10.59 0.97
C LEU A 164 8.56 -11.92 1.71
N LEU A 165 7.72 -12.23 2.70
CA LEU A 165 7.77 -13.51 3.42
C LEU A 165 7.58 -14.71 2.48
N LYS A 166 6.69 -14.60 1.49
CA LYS A 166 6.51 -15.65 0.48
C LYS A 166 7.69 -15.80 -0.47
N LEU A 167 8.41 -14.72 -0.77
CA LEU A 167 9.67 -14.81 -1.50
C LEU A 167 10.79 -15.49 -0.68
N CYS A 168 10.76 -15.34 0.65
CA CYS A 168 11.71 -15.98 1.56
C CYS A 168 11.41 -17.46 1.86
N GLU A 169 10.18 -17.94 1.64
CA GLU A 169 9.75 -19.31 1.94
C GLU A 169 10.68 -20.43 1.40
N PRO A 170 11.24 -20.34 0.17
CA PRO A 170 12.16 -21.35 -0.34
C PRO A 170 13.50 -21.42 0.42
N PHE A 171 13.92 -20.33 1.07
CA PHE A 171 15.17 -20.26 1.81
C PHE A 171 15.00 -20.85 3.22
N MET A 172 13.81 -20.72 3.80
CA MET A 172 13.48 -21.28 5.11
C MET A 172 13.25 -22.80 5.07
N SER A 173 12.78 -23.32 3.94
CA SER A 173 12.40 -24.74 3.80
C SER A 173 13.50 -25.63 3.23
N ASN A 174 14.58 -25.05 2.72
CA ASN A 174 15.65 -25.79 2.05
C ASN A 174 17.01 -25.31 2.54
N GLU A 175 17.72 -26.17 3.25
CA GLU A 175 19.03 -25.88 3.84
C GLU A 175 20.06 -25.40 2.82
N LYS A 176 20.08 -25.97 1.60
CA LYS A 176 20.98 -25.53 0.52
C LYS A 176 20.69 -24.11 0.07
N LYS A 177 19.43 -23.69 0.11
CA LYS A 177 19.04 -22.31 -0.22
C LYS A 177 19.27 -21.38 0.95
N SER A 178 19.08 -21.85 2.18
CA SER A 178 19.41 -21.10 3.40
C SER A 178 20.87 -20.63 3.39
N ALA A 179 21.79 -21.50 2.95
CA ALA A 179 23.20 -21.17 2.79
C ALA A 179 23.52 -20.07 1.75
N LEU A 180 22.54 -19.65 0.93
CA LEU A 180 22.68 -18.52 0.00
C LEU A 180 22.44 -17.16 0.67
N ILE A 181 21.98 -17.13 1.92
CA ILE A 181 21.82 -15.90 2.69
C ILE A 181 23.18 -15.53 3.26
N ASP A 182 23.69 -14.35 2.90
CA ASP A 182 24.95 -13.85 3.42
C ASP A 182 24.79 -13.37 4.87
N PRO A 183 25.44 -14.03 5.87
CA PRO A 183 25.40 -13.59 7.26
C PRO A 183 26.15 -12.29 7.50
N GLY A 184 27.07 -11.90 6.62
CA GLY A 184 27.87 -10.69 6.69
C GLY A 184 27.22 -9.46 6.06
N TYR A 185 26.06 -9.60 5.43
CA TYR A 185 25.43 -8.56 4.60
C TYR A 185 25.31 -7.20 5.32
N VAL A 186 24.92 -7.19 6.61
CA VAL A 186 24.76 -5.94 7.39
C VAL A 186 26.08 -5.33 7.86
N SER A 187 27.17 -6.09 7.80
CA SER A 187 28.51 -5.71 8.27
C SER A 187 29.45 -5.34 7.11
N SER A 188 29.03 -5.55 5.87
CA SER A 188 29.80 -5.23 4.66
C SER A 188 29.95 -3.70 4.54
N PRO A 189 31.19 -3.17 4.47
CA PRO A 189 31.42 -1.73 4.29
C PRO A 189 31.07 -1.22 2.89
N ASP A 190 30.89 -2.13 1.92
CA ASP A 190 30.62 -1.79 0.51
C ASP A 190 29.12 -1.65 0.18
N ASP A 191 28.22 -1.95 1.14
CA ASP A 191 26.77 -2.06 0.91
C ASP A 191 25.91 -0.99 1.66
N HIS A 192 26.53 0.05 2.23
CA HIS A 192 25.85 1.19 2.91
C HIS A 192 25.80 2.47 2.09
#